data_AF-A0A943RQI6-F1
#
_entry.id   AF-A0A943RQI6-F1
#
_cell.length_a   1.000
_cell.length_b   1.000
_cell.length_c   1.000
_cell.angle_alpha   90.00
_cell.angle_beta   90.00
_cell.angle_gamma   90.00
#
_symmetry.space_group_name_H-M   'P 1'
#
loop_
_entity.id
_entity.type
_entity.pdbx_description
1 polymer ?
#
loop_
_entity_poly.entity_id
_entity_poly.type
_entity_poly.pdbx_seq_one_letter_code
_entity_poly.pdbx_strand_id
1 'polypeptide(L)'
;EQCNFGGLGATGNGARGLSFDTVLKGLRAQALHLRAYAGYEPLTVDPSKAQEVDPRYGAWILARKANIIRKLAGTWAMDKNYAVKLVRVMNEL
;
A
#
# COMPACT_ATOMS: atom_id res chain seq x y z
N GLU A 1 -13.91 13.62 -3.36
CA GLU A 1 -13.67 12.18 -3.17
C GLU A 1 -12.22 11.94 -2.77
N GLN A 2 -11.93 10.82 -2.10
CA GLN A 2 -10.58 10.44 -1.69
C GLN A 2 -10.12 9.27 -2.57
N CYS A 3 -9.14 9.46 -3.45
CA CYS A 3 -8.61 8.38 -4.31
C CYS A 3 -7.66 7.42 -3.55
N ASN A 4 -8.02 7.02 -2.33
CA ASN A 4 -7.23 6.12 -1.48
C ASN A 4 -8.00 4.81 -1.22
N PHE A 5 -7.98 3.95 -2.22
CA PHE A 5 -8.65 2.65 -2.23
C PHE A 5 -7.98 1.58 -1.35
N GLY A 6 -6.71 1.77 -0.98
CA GLY A 6 -5.90 0.81 -0.21
C GLY A 6 -5.72 1.16 1.27
N GLY A 7 -6.27 2.28 1.74
CA GLY A 7 -6.16 2.70 3.15
C GLY A 7 -4.77 3.19 3.55
N LEU A 8 -3.95 3.66 2.61
CA LEU A 8 -2.62 4.21 2.92
C LEU A 8 -2.75 5.39 3.89
N GLY A 9 -2.00 5.39 4.99
CA GLY A 9 -2.10 6.49 5.98
C GLY A 9 -3.17 6.31 7.03
N ALA A 10 -4.09 5.35 6.88
CA ALA A 10 -5.14 5.14 7.87
C ALA A 10 -4.56 4.38 9.08
N THR A 11 -4.48 5.06 10.23
CA THR A 11 -3.95 4.49 11.48
C THR A 11 -5.05 4.07 12.47
N GLY A 12 -6.32 4.20 12.09
CA GLY A 12 -7.46 3.98 12.99
C GLY A 12 -7.90 5.26 13.72
N ASN A 13 -8.87 5.16 14.62
CA ASN A 13 -9.35 6.27 15.47
C ASN A 13 -9.86 7.52 14.73
N GLY A 14 -10.40 7.37 13.53
CA GLY A 14 -10.95 8.49 12.76
C GLY A 14 -9.89 9.38 12.08
N ALA A 15 -8.60 9.05 12.19
CA ALA A 15 -7.57 9.71 11.41
C ALA A 15 -7.79 9.45 9.92
N ARG A 16 -7.96 10.53 9.14
CA ARG A 16 -8.10 10.42 7.68
C ARG A 16 -6.81 9.89 7.09
N GLY A 17 -6.90 8.83 6.28
CA GLY A 17 -5.78 8.35 5.48
C GLY A 17 -5.33 9.40 4.46
N LEU A 18 -4.28 9.09 3.70
CA LEU A 18 -3.79 9.96 2.62
C LEU A 18 -4.88 10.22 1.58
N SER A 19 -4.85 11.41 0.97
CA SER A 19 -5.75 11.76 -0.13
C SER A 19 -4.94 11.97 -1.40
N PHE A 20 -5.41 11.38 -2.49
CA PHE A 20 -4.83 11.55 -3.83
C PHE A 20 -5.85 12.28 -4.70
N ASP A 21 -5.37 13.21 -5.52
CA ASP A 21 -6.18 14.09 -6.37
C ASP A 21 -6.84 13.36 -7.56
N THR A 22 -6.30 12.22 -7.95
CA THR A 22 -6.72 11.45 -9.11
C THR A 22 -6.67 9.95 -8.83
N VAL A 23 -7.55 9.20 -9.50
CA VAL A 23 -7.57 7.74 -9.46
C VAL A 23 -6.20 7.17 -9.85
N LEU A 24 -5.58 7.74 -10.90
CA LEU A 24 -4.26 7.32 -11.37
C LEU A 24 -3.18 7.47 -10.29
N LYS A 25 -3.09 8.63 -9.61
CA LYS A 25 -2.11 8.81 -8.53
C LYS A 25 -2.40 7.87 -7.36
N GLY A 26 -3.66 7.71 -6.99
CA GLY A 26 -4.07 6.79 -5.93
C GLY A 26 -3.68 5.34 -6.17
N LEU A 27 -3.96 4.82 -7.36
CA LEU A 27 -3.59 3.45 -7.75
C LEU A 27 -2.08 3.27 -7.85
N ARG A 28 -1.36 4.26 -8.42
CA ARG A 28 0.11 4.22 -8.49
C ARG A 28 0.74 4.21 -7.10
N ALA A 29 0.24 5.03 -6.17
CA ALA A 29 0.72 5.06 -4.79
C ALA A 29 0.57 3.70 -4.11
N GLN A 30 -0.58 3.04 -4.27
CA GLN A 30 -0.83 1.71 -3.70
C GLN A 30 0.09 0.64 -4.28
N ALA A 31 0.22 0.59 -5.61
CA ALA A 31 1.09 -0.37 -6.27
C ALA A 31 2.56 -0.18 -5.87
N LEU A 32 3.01 1.07 -5.81
CA LEU A 32 4.35 1.44 -5.39
C LEU A 32 4.61 1.05 -3.92
N HIS A 33 3.68 1.35 -3.00
CA HIS A 33 3.78 0.98 -1.59
C HIS A 33 3.84 -0.54 -1.39
N LEU A 34 2.95 -1.28 -2.07
CA LEU A 34 2.88 -2.74 -1.96
C LEU A 34 4.17 -3.40 -2.46
N ARG A 35 4.73 -2.86 -3.55
CA ARG A 35 6.01 -3.32 -4.11
C ARG A 35 7.18 -3.08 -3.14
N ALA A 36 7.21 -1.90 -2.53
CA ALA A 36 8.20 -1.58 -1.49
C ALA A 36 8.06 -2.50 -0.26
N TYR A 37 6.83 -2.81 0.17
CA TYR A 37 6.55 -3.79 1.24
C TYR A 37 7.07 -5.19 0.93
N ALA A 38 7.06 -5.58 -0.34
CA ALA A 38 7.66 -6.84 -0.78
C ALA A 38 9.21 -6.79 -0.85
N GLY A 39 9.80 -5.60 -0.72
CA GLY A 39 11.25 -5.36 -0.72
C GLY A 39 11.84 -5.05 -2.08
N TYR A 40 11.04 -4.50 -3.00
CA TYR A 40 11.49 -4.18 -4.35
C TYR A 40 11.38 -2.69 -4.61
N GLU A 41 12.32 -2.16 -5.40
CA GLU A 41 12.23 -0.82 -5.97
C GLU A 41 11.05 -0.69 -6.96
N PRO A 42 10.45 0.51 -7.13
CA PRO A 42 9.39 0.75 -8.09
C PRO A 42 9.80 0.40 -9.54
N LEU A 43 8.89 -0.14 -10.35
CA LEU A 43 9.19 -0.49 -11.76
C LEU A 43 9.10 0.69 -12.72
N THR A 44 8.21 1.63 -12.47
CA THR A 44 7.81 2.66 -13.44
C THR A 44 8.07 4.08 -12.94
N VAL A 45 8.69 4.21 -11.77
CA VAL A 45 8.97 5.50 -11.13
C VAL A 45 10.43 5.47 -10.70
N ASP A 46 11.17 6.52 -11.06
CA ASP A 46 12.51 6.76 -10.52
C ASP A 46 12.41 6.78 -8.98
N PRO A 47 13.21 5.97 -8.24
CA PRO A 47 13.16 5.97 -6.78
C PRO A 47 13.29 7.35 -6.14
N SER A 48 14.01 8.29 -6.78
CA SER A 48 14.10 9.69 -6.33
C SER A 48 12.78 10.46 -6.43
N LYS A 49 11.87 10.03 -7.32
CA LYS A 49 10.53 10.62 -7.55
C LYS A 49 9.40 9.84 -6.88
N ALA A 50 9.71 8.70 -6.26
CA ALA A 50 8.69 7.83 -5.66
C ALA A 50 7.88 8.54 -4.56
N GLN A 51 8.48 9.49 -3.84
CA GLN A 51 7.81 10.31 -2.82
C GLN A 51 6.75 11.28 -3.38
N GLU A 52 6.86 11.69 -4.65
CA GLU A 52 5.84 12.50 -5.33
C GLU A 52 4.55 11.71 -5.57
N VAL A 53 4.67 10.37 -5.65
CA VAL A 53 3.56 9.46 -5.92
C VAL A 53 3.01 8.88 -4.61
N ASP A 54 3.88 8.42 -3.72
CA ASP A 54 3.53 7.97 -2.36
C ASP A 54 4.37 8.72 -1.33
N PRO A 55 3.78 9.68 -0.59
CA PRO A 55 4.47 10.43 0.46
C PRO A 55 5.08 9.56 1.57
N ARG A 56 4.69 8.28 1.67
CA ARG A 56 5.23 7.33 2.64
C ARG A 56 6.44 6.55 2.12
N TYR A 57 6.83 6.73 0.85
CA TYR A 57 7.98 6.05 0.27
C TYR A 57 9.29 6.47 0.95
N GLY A 58 10.08 5.48 1.37
CA GLY A 58 11.38 5.68 2.01
C GLY A 58 11.98 4.38 2.55
N ALA A 59 13.19 4.47 3.11
CA ALA A 59 13.93 3.28 3.53
C ALA A 59 13.18 2.38 4.54
N TRP A 60 12.29 2.95 5.36
CA TRP A 60 11.54 2.21 6.37
C TRP A 60 10.48 1.24 5.79
N ILE A 61 9.94 1.51 4.60
CA ILE A 61 9.00 0.59 3.91
C ILE A 61 9.70 -0.51 3.12
N LEU A 62 10.96 -0.29 2.73
CA LEU A 62 11.77 -1.24 1.97
C LEU A 62 12.27 -2.44 2.81
N ALA A 63 12.01 -2.43 4.12
CA ALA A 63 12.41 -3.48 5.05
C ALA A 63 11.62 -4.81 4.92
N ARG A 64 11.14 -5.18 3.72
CA ARG A 64 10.40 -6.43 3.41
C ARG A 64 9.24 -6.69 4.37
N LYS A 65 8.47 -5.66 4.70
CA LYS A 65 7.37 -5.72 5.68
C LYS A 65 6.36 -6.83 5.36
N ALA A 66 6.04 -7.06 4.10
CA ALA A 66 5.09 -8.08 3.68
C ALA A 66 5.46 -8.72 2.34
N ASN A 67 6.46 -9.60 2.34
CA ASN A 67 6.92 -10.33 1.14
C ASN A 67 6.02 -11.51 0.71
N ILE A 68 4.93 -11.78 1.44
CA ILE A 68 3.90 -12.77 1.10
C ILE A 68 2.53 -12.24 1.55
N ILE A 69 1.44 -12.68 0.91
CA ILE A 69 0.06 -12.21 1.20
C ILE A 69 -0.29 -12.32 2.70
N ARG A 70 0.07 -13.42 3.35
CA ARG A 70 -0.21 -13.64 4.79
C ARG A 70 0.36 -12.53 5.68
N LYS A 71 1.50 -11.94 5.31
CA LYS A 71 2.14 -10.88 6.09
C LYS A 71 1.47 -9.51 5.93
N LEU A 72 0.56 -9.32 4.97
CA LEU A 72 -0.19 -8.08 4.85
C LEU A 72 -1.14 -7.86 6.04
N ALA A 73 -1.62 -8.94 6.66
CA ALA A 73 -2.33 -8.88 7.93
C ALA A 73 -1.35 -8.45 9.05
N GLY A 74 -1.72 -7.41 9.80
CA GLY A 74 -0.91 -6.79 10.84
C GLY A 74 0.19 -5.84 10.34
N THR A 75 0.37 -5.67 9.02
CA THR A 75 1.32 -4.70 8.46
C THR A 75 0.64 -3.65 7.58
N TRP A 76 -0.02 -4.09 6.50
CA TRP A 76 -0.80 -3.23 5.62
C TRP A 76 -2.13 -2.85 6.28
N ALA A 77 -2.79 -3.82 6.90
CA ALA A 77 -4.04 -3.62 7.63
C ALA A 77 -3.97 -4.29 9.00
N MET A 78 -4.53 -3.65 10.02
CA MET A 78 -4.59 -4.20 11.38
C MET A 78 -5.51 -5.42 11.50
N ASP A 79 -6.41 -5.63 10.53
CA ASP A 79 -7.30 -6.78 10.49
C ASP A 79 -6.50 -8.09 10.34
N LYS A 80 -6.61 -8.96 11.34
CA LYS A 80 -5.96 -10.27 11.36
C LYS A 80 -6.46 -11.19 10.24
N ASN A 81 -7.68 -10.97 9.74
CA ASN A 81 -8.28 -11.74 8.65
C ASN A 81 -8.04 -11.12 7.27
N TYR A 82 -7.28 -10.02 7.18
CA TYR A 82 -7.07 -9.29 5.92
C TYR A 82 -6.52 -10.20 4.81
N ALA A 83 -5.51 -11.00 5.10
CA ALA A 83 -4.91 -11.91 4.14
C ALA A 83 -5.89 -12.99 3.63
N VAL A 84 -6.76 -13.50 4.51
CA VAL A 84 -7.78 -14.49 4.13
C VAL A 84 -8.79 -13.88 3.17
N LYS A 85 -9.26 -12.65 3.46
CA LYS A 85 -10.16 -11.91 2.60
C LYS A 85 -9.54 -11.64 1.22
N LEU A 86 -8.27 -11.24 1.18
CA LEU A 86 -7.55 -11.05 -0.09
C LEU A 86 -7.47 -12.35 -0.90
N VAL A 87 -7.06 -13.47 -0.29
CA VAL A 87 -6.97 -14.77 -0.99
C VAL A 87 -8.33 -15.19 -1.55
N ARG A 88 -9.41 -14.97 -0.80
CA ARG A 88 -10.76 -15.25 -1.29
C ARG A 88 -11.09 -14.45 -2.54
N VAL A 89 -10.87 -13.14 -2.53
CA VAL A 89 -11.11 -12.28 -3.71
C VAL A 89 -10.25 -12.74 -4.88
N MET A 90 -8.96 -13.03 -4.67
CA MET A 90 -8.08 -13.50 -5.74
C MET A 90 -8.51 -14.83 -6.37
N ASN A 91 -9.16 -15.71 -5.60
CA ASN A 91 -9.69 -16.97 -6.13
C ASN A 91 -11.05 -16.80 -6.85
N GLU A 92 -11.70 -15.64 -6.70
CA GLU A 92 -12.98 -15.31 -7.34
C GLU A 92 -12.77 -14.47 -8.64
N LEU A 93 -11.52 -14.15 -8.99
CA LEU A 93 -11.12 -13.44 -10.23
C LEU A 93 -10.74 -14.44 -11.33
#